data_AF-A0A7S4UF30-F1
#
_entry.id   AF-A0A7S4UF30-F1
#
_cell.length_a   1.000
_cell.length_b   1.000
_cell.length_c   1.000
_cell.angle_alpha   90.00
_cell.angle_beta   90.00
_cell.angle_gamma   90.00
#
_symmetry.space_group_name_H-M   'P 1'
#
loop_
_entity.id
_entity.type
_entity.pdbx_description
1 polymer ?
#
loop_
_entity_poly.entity_id
_entity_poly.type
_entity_poly.pdbx_seq_one_letter_code
_entity_poly.pdbx_strand_id
1 'polypeptide(L)'
;MPTLYLIDCSDGAVRVLSEYGQDRWLSSRWSPLFLKSRRHVLLRGPEGWRLQDQSPGPGYGRCLLLPAGGGAGSSPPLGAWRSEDGKHEFTLSDRYSDYPPLQDFKHEELFISMTYVEKGDTALFDSKVHANPFTDDGLERCLSVYREVVVSLARRPGMTLVLRSDMQEALVPCMRHVRRFVAFGMEIGELMDIVVRGHAMIFKPKGITGHACLSMIKWVQRLLPAHNPETIAPCVEEANRFLAQAHPKAFEDGKHVAPGIVPGKVQSICRAKDCQEAHPKAFEDGKHAAPGIAPGKVQSVREVKDCLAEEASPFLAQARPKAFEDDEHGAPGVVPGAVPRSPRVAAHHPGPRRAQSAGSLRSSKTIASDASLTGVRSGASRRTASQRRPKMGSHPDLEKLEVPVWVAMGYTSRRTPPASKGPKGCREPMLCGCF
;
A
#
# COMPACT_ATOMS: atom_id res chain seq x y z
N MET A 1 -12.84 -20.45 14.07
CA MET A 1 -13.76 -19.83 13.09
C MET A 1 -13.24 -20.17 11.70
N PRO A 2 -14.11 -20.57 10.76
CA PRO A 2 -13.72 -20.78 9.36
C PRO A 2 -13.13 -19.49 8.78
N THR A 3 -11.97 -19.63 8.15
CA THR A 3 -11.28 -18.55 7.44
C THR A 3 -11.32 -18.89 5.96
N LEU A 4 -11.65 -17.90 5.13
CA LEU A 4 -11.59 -18.01 3.68
C LEU A 4 -10.49 -17.11 3.14
N TYR A 5 -9.89 -17.52 2.04
CA TYR A 5 -8.81 -16.84 1.35
C TYR A 5 -9.30 -16.49 -0.05
N LEU A 6 -9.36 -15.19 -0.33
CA LEU A 6 -9.68 -14.67 -1.65
C LEU A 6 -8.37 -14.28 -2.32
N ILE A 7 -7.99 -15.05 -3.33
CA ILE A 7 -6.70 -14.99 -4.01
C ILE A 7 -6.92 -14.27 -5.35
N ASP A 8 -6.20 -13.18 -5.59
CA ASP A 8 -6.18 -12.51 -6.90
C ASP A 8 -5.41 -13.38 -7.90
N CYS A 9 -6.01 -13.71 -9.04
CA CYS A 9 -5.37 -14.57 -10.03
C CYS A 9 -4.23 -13.86 -10.80
N SER A 10 -4.19 -12.52 -10.81
CA SER A 10 -3.20 -11.75 -11.56
C SER A 10 -1.83 -11.70 -10.86
N ASP A 11 -1.84 -11.43 -9.55
CA ASP A 11 -0.64 -11.26 -8.75
C ASP A 11 -0.55 -12.23 -7.58
N GLY A 12 -1.54 -13.08 -7.34
CA GLY A 12 -1.57 -14.03 -6.23
C GLY A 12 -1.82 -13.39 -4.86
N ALA A 13 -2.12 -12.09 -4.76
CA ALA A 13 -2.34 -11.42 -3.50
C ALA A 13 -3.52 -12.06 -2.75
N VAL A 14 -3.32 -12.30 -1.45
CA VAL A 14 -4.30 -13.00 -0.61
C VAL A 14 -4.98 -12.05 0.35
N ARG A 15 -6.31 -11.97 0.22
CA ARG A 15 -7.19 -11.32 1.20
C ARG A 15 -7.79 -12.37 2.11
N VAL A 16 -7.65 -12.14 3.42
CA VAL A 16 -8.22 -13.00 4.44
C VAL A 16 -9.64 -12.52 4.74
N LEU A 17 -10.59 -13.44 4.70
CA LEU A 17 -11.99 -13.24 5.05
C LEU A 17 -12.29 -14.08 6.31
N SER A 18 -12.56 -13.40 7.41
CA SER A 18 -12.86 -14.03 8.69
C SER A 18 -14.37 -13.99 8.95
N GLU A 19 -14.96 -15.10 9.39
CA GLU A 19 -16.39 -15.15 9.70
C GLU A 19 -16.76 -14.07 10.73
N TYR A 20 -17.79 -13.30 10.41
CA TYR A 20 -18.28 -12.19 11.20
C TYR A 20 -19.82 -12.16 11.16
N GLY A 21 -20.42 -13.00 12.01
CA GLY A 21 -21.86 -13.20 12.07
C GLY A 21 -22.35 -14.32 11.16
N GLN A 22 -23.66 -14.57 11.19
CA GLN A 22 -24.26 -15.63 10.41
C GLN A 22 -24.21 -15.28 8.92
N ASP A 23 -23.64 -16.19 8.11
CA ASP A 23 -23.53 -16.08 6.66
C ASP A 23 -22.76 -14.85 6.17
N ARG A 24 -21.77 -14.39 6.95
CA ARG A 24 -20.97 -13.21 6.65
C ARG A 24 -19.50 -13.41 6.99
N TRP A 25 -18.62 -12.95 6.10
CA TRP A 25 -17.18 -12.90 6.33
C TRP A 25 -16.66 -11.50 6.04
N LEU A 26 -15.89 -10.95 6.96
CA LEU A 26 -15.28 -9.63 6.84
C LEU A 26 -13.82 -9.78 6.41
N SER A 27 -13.40 -8.95 5.47
CA SER A 27 -11.98 -8.82 5.14
C SER A 27 -11.19 -8.27 6.33
N SER A 28 -10.28 -9.07 6.87
CA SER A 28 -9.62 -8.81 8.16
C SER A 28 -8.19 -8.30 8.03
N ARG A 29 -7.52 -8.47 6.89
CA ARG A 29 -6.08 -8.15 6.74
C ARG A 29 -5.75 -6.65 6.59
N TRP A 30 -6.75 -5.77 6.60
CA TRP A 30 -6.51 -4.34 6.50
C TRP A 30 -5.81 -3.79 7.74
N SER A 31 -5.01 -2.72 7.56
CA SER A 31 -4.53 -1.93 8.69
C SER A 31 -5.70 -1.49 9.61
N PRO A 32 -5.51 -1.41 10.94
CA PRO A 32 -6.52 -0.93 11.88
C PRO A 32 -7.20 0.40 11.51
N LEU A 33 -6.46 1.31 10.88
CA LEU A 33 -7.00 2.59 10.45
C LEU A 33 -7.97 2.42 9.26
N PHE A 34 -7.74 1.44 8.40
CA PHE A 34 -8.63 1.11 7.30
C PHE A 34 -9.89 0.42 7.71
N LEU A 35 -9.89 -0.45 8.73
CA LEU A 35 -11.11 -1.18 9.10
C LEU A 35 -12.29 -0.25 9.47
N LYS A 36 -12.00 1.02 9.77
CA LYS A 36 -12.99 2.08 9.99
C LYS A 36 -13.56 2.66 8.69
N SER A 37 -12.76 2.75 7.63
CA SER A 37 -13.10 3.41 6.36
C SER A 37 -13.31 2.45 5.19
N ARG A 38 -12.80 1.22 5.27
CA ARG A 38 -12.92 0.15 4.29
C ARG A 38 -13.46 -1.12 4.92
N ARG A 39 -14.55 -1.63 4.36
CA ARG A 39 -15.21 -2.86 4.82
C ARG A 39 -15.69 -3.65 3.64
N HIS A 40 -14.96 -4.70 3.27
CA HIS A 40 -15.42 -5.65 2.26
C HIS A 40 -15.99 -6.87 2.96
N VAL A 41 -17.25 -7.17 2.69
CA VAL A 41 -18.01 -8.24 3.35
C VAL A 41 -18.50 -9.22 2.31
N LEU A 42 -18.12 -10.48 2.47
CA LEU A 42 -18.69 -11.60 1.74
C LEU A 42 -19.97 -12.01 2.44
N LEU A 43 -21.10 -11.97 1.73
CA LEU A 43 -22.41 -12.24 2.31
C LEU A 43 -23.35 -12.90 1.31
N ARG A 44 -24.36 -13.60 1.83
CA ARG A 44 -25.46 -14.17 1.04
C ARG A 44 -26.59 -13.16 0.89
N GLY A 45 -26.85 -12.71 -0.33
CA GLY A 45 -27.99 -11.88 -0.71
C GLY A 45 -29.11 -12.67 -1.40
N PRO A 46 -30.18 -11.99 -1.85
CA PRO A 46 -31.28 -12.62 -2.59
C PRO A 46 -30.83 -13.33 -3.87
N GLU A 47 -29.79 -12.82 -4.51
CA GLU A 47 -29.22 -13.34 -5.76
C GLU A 47 -28.08 -14.35 -5.53
N GLY A 48 -27.84 -14.73 -4.28
CA GLY A 48 -26.76 -15.63 -3.88
C GLY A 48 -25.58 -14.90 -3.22
N TRP A 49 -24.42 -15.56 -3.21
CA TRP A 49 -23.21 -15.04 -2.59
C TRP A 49 -22.55 -13.92 -3.40
N ARG A 50 -22.06 -12.89 -2.70
CA ARG A 50 -21.29 -11.80 -3.30
C ARG A 50 -20.32 -11.18 -2.29
N LEU A 51 -19.21 -10.63 -2.79
CA LEU A 51 -18.38 -9.71 -2.00
C LEU A 51 -18.90 -8.29 -2.22
N GLN A 52 -19.29 -7.61 -1.15
CA GLN A 52 -19.88 -6.28 -1.20
C GLN A 52 -18.99 -5.26 -0.48
N ASP A 53 -18.91 -4.05 -1.02
CA ASP A 53 -18.36 -2.90 -0.32
C ASP A 53 -19.39 -2.37 0.69
N GLN A 54 -19.08 -2.47 1.98
CA GLN A 54 -19.86 -1.91 3.08
C GLN A 54 -19.12 -0.75 3.77
N SER A 55 -18.17 -0.15 3.07
CA SER A 55 -17.47 1.06 3.52
C SER A 55 -18.45 2.24 3.61
N PRO A 56 -18.27 3.15 4.59
CA PRO A 56 -19.10 4.35 4.68
C PRO A 56 -18.84 5.25 3.46
N GLY A 57 -19.89 5.60 2.73
CA GLY A 57 -19.80 6.55 1.62
C GLY A 57 -20.62 6.17 0.38
N PRO A 58 -20.37 6.82 -0.77
CA PRO A 58 -21.10 6.59 -2.01
C PRO A 58 -20.99 5.18 -2.58
N GLY A 59 -19.96 4.42 -2.20
CA GLY A 59 -19.75 3.03 -2.62
C GLY A 59 -20.50 1.99 -1.77
N TYR A 60 -21.19 2.42 -0.70
CA TYR A 60 -21.89 1.49 0.19
C TYR A 60 -22.90 0.64 -0.59
N GLY A 61 -22.80 -0.67 -0.40
CA GLY A 61 -23.67 -1.65 -1.03
C GLY A 61 -23.23 -2.10 -2.42
N ARG A 62 -22.14 -1.53 -2.97
CA ARG A 62 -21.64 -1.92 -4.30
C ARG A 62 -21.17 -3.37 -4.31
N CYS A 63 -21.58 -4.14 -5.31
CA CYS A 63 -21.05 -5.47 -5.53
C CYS A 63 -19.63 -5.37 -6.09
N LEU A 64 -18.67 -6.00 -5.41
CA LEU A 64 -17.29 -6.05 -5.86
C LEU A 64 -17.06 -7.30 -6.69
N LEU A 65 -17.41 -8.47 -6.14
CA LEU A 65 -17.16 -9.77 -6.76
C LEU A 65 -18.39 -10.68 -6.73
N LEU A 66 -18.51 -11.50 -7.76
CA LEU A 66 -19.53 -12.54 -7.93
C LEU A 66 -18.87 -13.90 -8.22
N PRO A 67 -19.47 -15.02 -7.78
CA PRO A 67 -18.99 -16.35 -8.12
C PRO A 67 -19.23 -16.65 -9.60
N ALA A 68 -18.23 -17.19 -10.29
CA ALA A 68 -18.31 -17.43 -11.74
C ALA A 68 -19.36 -18.50 -12.12
N GLY A 69 -19.63 -19.46 -11.23
CA GLY A 69 -20.59 -20.56 -11.44
C GLY A 69 -21.99 -20.33 -10.85
N GLY A 70 -22.31 -19.12 -10.37
CA GLY A 70 -23.50 -18.86 -9.56
C GLY A 70 -23.33 -19.31 -8.09
N GLY A 71 -24.27 -18.93 -7.22
CA GLY A 71 -24.06 -19.01 -5.77
C GLY A 71 -25.31 -19.28 -4.93
N ALA A 72 -26.17 -20.21 -5.32
CA ALA A 72 -27.42 -20.49 -4.60
C ALA A 72 -27.27 -21.26 -3.27
N GLY A 73 -26.08 -21.81 -2.97
CA GLY A 73 -25.82 -22.64 -1.79
C GLY A 73 -25.87 -21.91 -0.45
N SER A 74 -25.94 -22.67 0.65
CA SER A 74 -25.92 -22.15 2.03
C SER A 74 -24.54 -21.75 2.53
N SER A 75 -23.46 -22.13 1.84
CA SER A 75 -22.08 -21.74 2.12
C SER A 75 -21.50 -20.96 0.93
N PRO A 76 -20.51 -20.08 1.15
CA PRO A 76 -19.83 -19.40 0.05
C PRO A 76 -19.28 -20.41 -0.97
N PRO A 77 -19.56 -20.26 -2.27
CA PRO A 77 -19.02 -21.16 -3.29
C PRO A 77 -17.50 -20.97 -3.39
N LEU A 78 -16.74 -22.02 -3.13
CA LEU A 78 -15.31 -22.05 -3.38
C LEU A 78 -15.03 -22.12 -4.89
N GLY A 79 -13.82 -21.77 -5.30
CA GLY A 79 -13.39 -21.76 -6.71
C GLY A 79 -13.38 -20.38 -7.33
N ALA A 80 -13.75 -20.27 -8.60
CA ALA A 80 -13.59 -19.05 -9.39
C ALA A 80 -14.62 -17.95 -9.04
N TRP A 81 -14.11 -16.73 -8.90
CA TRP A 81 -14.83 -15.50 -8.66
C TRP A 81 -14.35 -14.44 -9.65
N ARG A 82 -15.22 -13.47 -9.95
CA ARG A 82 -14.91 -12.40 -10.90
C ARG A 82 -15.39 -11.08 -10.36
N SER A 83 -14.68 -10.01 -10.70
CA SER A 83 -15.18 -8.66 -10.48
C SER A 83 -16.50 -8.43 -11.21
N GLU A 84 -17.31 -7.50 -10.70
CA GLU A 84 -18.59 -7.11 -11.31
C GLU A 84 -18.44 -6.68 -12.78
N ASP A 85 -17.30 -6.08 -13.14
CA ASP A 85 -16.98 -5.68 -14.52
C ASP A 85 -16.30 -6.79 -15.35
N GLY A 86 -16.07 -7.96 -14.76
CA GLY A 86 -15.46 -9.13 -15.41
C GLY A 86 -13.98 -9.02 -15.72
N LYS A 87 -13.29 -7.95 -15.30
CA LYS A 87 -11.87 -7.70 -15.65
C LYS A 87 -10.88 -8.41 -14.75
N HIS A 88 -11.25 -8.65 -13.49
CA HIS A 88 -10.38 -9.25 -12.49
C HIS A 88 -10.94 -10.59 -12.07
N GLU A 89 -10.08 -11.60 -12.07
CA GLU A 89 -10.41 -12.96 -11.64
C GLU A 89 -9.80 -13.26 -10.29
N PHE A 90 -10.55 -13.97 -9.47
CA PHE A 90 -10.16 -14.37 -8.13
C PHE A 90 -10.48 -15.84 -7.91
N THR A 91 -9.81 -16.45 -6.94
CA THR A 91 -10.16 -17.78 -6.43
C THR A 91 -10.47 -17.68 -4.95
N LEU A 92 -11.67 -18.10 -4.55
CA LEU A 92 -12.04 -18.25 -3.14
C LEU A 92 -11.70 -19.68 -2.68
N SER A 93 -10.90 -19.78 -1.63
CA SER A 93 -10.41 -21.03 -1.10
C SER A 93 -10.58 -21.08 0.42
N ASP A 94 -10.76 -22.27 0.98
CA ASP A 94 -10.68 -22.55 2.42
C ASP A 94 -9.25 -22.88 2.89
N ARG A 95 -8.32 -22.99 1.93
CA ARG A 95 -6.89 -23.23 2.16
C ARG A 95 -6.07 -22.07 1.61
N TYR A 96 -5.06 -21.65 2.36
CA TYR A 96 -4.10 -20.68 1.85
C TYR A 96 -3.08 -21.37 0.93
N SER A 97 -2.56 -20.64 -0.04
CA SER A 97 -1.46 -21.12 -0.89
C SER A 97 -0.15 -21.01 -0.12
N ASP A 98 0.59 -22.11 -0.04
CA ASP A 98 1.92 -22.11 0.59
C ASP A 98 2.92 -21.44 -0.37
N TYR A 99 3.06 -20.13 -0.25
CA TYR A 99 4.01 -19.36 -1.04
C TYR A 99 5.36 -19.30 -0.30
N PRO A 100 6.49 -19.64 -0.97
CA PRO A 100 7.79 -19.68 -0.30
C PRO A 100 8.21 -18.28 0.18
N PRO A 101 9.00 -18.20 1.26
CA PRO A 101 9.56 -16.93 1.72
C PRO A 101 10.52 -16.36 0.70
N LEU A 102 10.62 -15.02 0.66
CA LEU A 102 11.63 -14.36 -0.15
C LEU A 102 12.97 -14.50 0.58
N GLN A 103 14.03 -14.81 -0.18
CA GLN A 103 15.36 -14.89 0.41
C GLN A 103 15.81 -13.51 0.91
N ASP A 104 16.44 -13.46 2.09
CA ASP A 104 17.10 -12.25 2.58
C ASP A 104 18.05 -11.69 1.51
N PHE A 105 17.96 -10.40 1.23
CA PHE A 105 18.75 -9.78 0.18
C PHE A 105 19.20 -8.37 0.56
N LYS A 106 20.23 -7.93 -0.17
CA LYS A 106 20.71 -6.56 -0.18
C LYS A 106 20.73 -6.06 -1.62
N HIS A 107 20.19 -4.87 -1.83
CA HIS A 107 20.19 -4.18 -3.12
C HIS A 107 20.87 -2.83 -2.95
N GLU A 108 21.74 -2.47 -3.89
CA GLU A 108 22.51 -1.23 -3.83
C GLU A 108 22.42 -0.47 -5.16
N GLU A 109 22.02 0.79 -5.06
CA GLU A 109 22.14 1.81 -6.09
C GLU A 109 23.00 2.95 -5.53
N LEU A 110 23.48 3.84 -6.41
CA LEU A 110 24.34 4.95 -6.00
C LEU A 110 23.70 5.82 -4.90
N PHE A 111 22.39 6.04 -4.95
CA PHE A 111 21.67 6.90 -4.01
C PHE A 111 20.96 6.15 -2.88
N ILE A 112 20.92 4.82 -2.89
CA ILE A 112 20.18 4.06 -1.85
C ILE A 112 20.73 2.64 -1.67
N SER A 113 20.82 2.20 -0.42
CA SER A 113 20.99 0.79 -0.06
C SER A 113 19.71 0.27 0.56
N MET A 114 19.23 -0.89 0.10
CA MET A 114 18.04 -1.55 0.63
C MET A 114 18.44 -2.93 1.18
N THR A 115 17.90 -3.28 2.33
CA THR A 115 18.10 -4.58 2.97
C THR A 115 16.75 -5.14 3.38
N TYR A 116 16.55 -6.40 3.06
CA TYR A 116 15.33 -7.14 3.36
C TYR A 116 15.67 -8.35 4.20
N VAL A 117 14.95 -8.52 5.31
CA VAL A 117 15.12 -9.66 6.22
C VAL A 117 13.75 -10.13 6.68
N GLU A 118 13.50 -11.43 6.64
CA GLU A 118 12.30 -12.05 7.23
C GLU A 118 12.58 -12.67 8.59
N LYS A 119 11.70 -12.41 9.56
CA LYS A 119 11.73 -13.00 10.89
C LYS A 119 10.33 -13.39 11.36
N GLY A 120 10.07 -14.69 11.39
CA GLY A 120 8.77 -15.22 11.78
C GLY A 120 7.66 -14.70 10.86
N ASP A 121 6.71 -13.96 11.42
CA ASP A 121 5.56 -13.36 10.73
C ASP A 121 5.82 -11.91 10.25
N THR A 122 7.06 -11.42 10.37
CA THR A 122 7.42 -10.04 10.06
C THR A 122 8.59 -9.95 9.09
N ALA A 123 8.46 -9.10 8.07
CA ALA A 123 9.55 -8.68 7.22
C ALA A 123 9.98 -7.26 7.59
N LEU A 124 11.29 -7.05 7.72
CA LEU A 124 11.91 -5.75 7.89
C LEU A 124 12.52 -5.32 6.56
N PHE A 125 12.10 -4.16 6.06
CA PHE A 125 12.70 -3.52 4.90
C PHE A 125 13.38 -2.23 5.33
N ASP A 126 14.70 -2.28 5.36
CA ASP A 126 15.58 -1.17 5.70
C ASP A 126 16.07 -0.49 4.43
N SER A 127 15.94 0.82 4.35
CA SER A 127 16.50 1.62 3.26
C SER A 127 17.37 2.74 3.81
N LYS A 128 18.62 2.89 3.36
CA LYS A 128 19.48 4.04 3.65
C LYS A 128 19.71 4.84 2.38
N VAL A 129 19.26 6.09 2.36
CA VAL A 129 19.46 7.02 1.24
C VAL A 129 20.79 7.74 1.42
N HIS A 130 21.60 7.73 0.37
CA HIS A 130 22.93 8.34 0.33
C HIS A 130 22.88 9.72 -0.33
N ALA A 131 23.93 10.51 -0.13
CA ALA A 131 24.07 11.85 -0.69
C ALA A 131 24.44 11.87 -2.20
N ASN A 132 23.80 11.02 -3.00
CA ASN A 132 24.01 10.93 -4.44
C ASN A 132 22.73 11.29 -5.23
N PRO A 133 22.85 11.85 -6.44
CA PRO A 133 21.70 12.13 -7.28
C PRO A 133 20.94 10.86 -7.67
N PHE A 134 19.61 10.99 -7.73
CA PHE A 134 18.73 9.95 -8.25
C PHE A 134 18.84 9.88 -9.77
N THR A 135 18.84 8.67 -10.31
CA THR A 135 18.67 8.41 -11.75
C THR A 135 17.30 7.76 -11.98
N ASP A 136 16.72 7.97 -13.16
CA ASP A 136 15.43 7.34 -13.50
C ASP A 136 15.53 5.82 -13.41
N ASP A 137 16.53 5.23 -14.06
CA ASP A 137 16.72 3.78 -14.09
C ASP A 137 16.98 3.20 -12.70
N GLY A 138 17.76 3.90 -11.87
CA GLY A 138 18.02 3.46 -10.49
C GLY A 138 16.78 3.55 -9.62
N LEU A 139 15.95 4.58 -9.80
CA LEU A 139 14.66 4.67 -9.14
C LEU A 139 13.75 3.52 -9.56
N GLU A 140 13.57 3.25 -10.85
CA GLU A 140 12.71 2.16 -11.32
C GLU A 140 13.17 0.78 -10.82
N ARG A 141 14.48 0.52 -10.78
CA ARG A 141 15.02 -0.71 -10.17
C ARG A 141 14.66 -0.81 -8.69
N CYS A 142 14.77 0.28 -7.94
CA CYS A 142 14.38 0.30 -6.53
C CYS A 142 12.87 0.05 -6.33
N LEU A 143 12.03 0.69 -7.14
CA LEU A 143 10.57 0.51 -7.10
C LEU A 143 10.17 -0.93 -7.46
N SER A 144 10.86 -1.53 -8.44
CA SER A 144 10.65 -2.93 -8.82
C SER A 144 10.97 -3.90 -7.66
N VAL A 145 12.11 -3.71 -7.00
CA VAL A 145 12.50 -4.51 -5.80
C VAL A 145 11.47 -4.34 -4.69
N TYR A 146 11.01 -3.12 -4.43
CA TYR A 146 9.97 -2.88 -3.43
C TYR A 146 8.64 -3.57 -3.79
N ARG A 147 8.24 -3.52 -5.07
CA ARG A 147 7.05 -4.22 -5.57
C ARG A 147 7.14 -5.72 -5.37
N GLU A 148 8.28 -6.32 -5.68
CA GLU A 148 8.53 -7.76 -5.49
C GLU A 148 8.34 -8.16 -4.02
N VAL A 149 8.93 -7.38 -3.09
CA VAL A 149 8.75 -7.58 -1.64
C VAL A 149 7.27 -7.50 -1.26
N VAL A 150 6.58 -6.43 -1.65
CA VAL A 150 5.18 -6.20 -1.29
C VAL A 150 4.26 -7.29 -1.86
N VAL A 151 4.45 -7.70 -3.11
CA VAL A 151 3.68 -8.78 -3.75
C VAL A 151 3.96 -10.12 -3.07
N SER A 152 5.23 -10.45 -2.80
CA SER A 152 5.62 -11.67 -2.09
C SER A 152 4.97 -11.78 -0.71
N LEU A 153 4.93 -10.68 0.04
CA LEU A 153 4.27 -10.63 1.34
C LEU A 153 2.74 -10.64 1.20
N ALA A 154 2.18 -10.01 0.17
CA ALA A 154 0.74 -10.03 -0.08
C ALA A 154 0.21 -11.43 -0.40
N ARG A 155 1.02 -12.29 -1.04
CA ARG A 155 0.74 -13.71 -1.26
C ARG A 155 0.70 -14.54 0.04
N ARG A 156 1.31 -14.05 1.11
CA ARG A 156 1.47 -14.76 2.40
C ARG A 156 0.65 -14.08 3.50
N PRO A 157 -0.59 -14.54 3.78
CA PRO A 157 -1.54 -13.80 4.63
C PRO A 157 -1.07 -13.55 6.07
N GLY A 158 -0.19 -14.41 6.60
CA GLY A 158 0.39 -14.25 7.93
C GLY A 158 1.55 -13.25 8.02
N MET A 159 2.09 -12.81 6.88
CA MET A 159 3.25 -11.91 6.86
C MET A 159 2.85 -10.44 6.88
N THR A 160 3.66 -9.66 7.59
CA THR A 160 3.56 -8.20 7.69
C THR A 160 4.87 -7.52 7.28
N LEU A 161 4.80 -6.27 6.85
CA LEU A 161 5.94 -5.46 6.45
C LEU A 161 6.12 -4.28 7.40
N VAL A 162 7.34 -4.11 7.91
CA VAL A 162 7.77 -2.94 8.66
C VAL A 162 8.88 -2.25 7.88
N LEU A 163 8.74 -0.93 7.71
CA LEU A 163 9.66 -0.12 6.92
C LEU A 163 10.49 0.78 7.83
N ARG A 164 11.80 0.84 7.57
CA ARG A 164 12.68 1.82 8.20
C ARG A 164 13.52 2.50 7.13
N SER A 165 13.36 3.81 7.01
CA SER A 165 14.04 4.60 5.98
C SER A 165 14.98 5.61 6.62
N ASP A 166 16.28 5.37 6.55
CA ASP A 166 17.30 6.36 6.93
C ASP A 166 17.50 7.35 5.78
N MET A 167 17.12 8.59 6.05
CA MET A 167 17.18 9.71 5.11
C MET A 167 18.12 10.82 5.58
N GLN A 168 18.95 10.57 6.60
CA GLN A 168 19.81 11.62 7.17
C GLN A 168 20.77 12.24 6.15
N GLU A 169 21.21 11.46 5.17
CA GLU A 169 22.12 11.86 4.09
C GLU A 169 21.39 12.15 2.77
N ALA A 170 20.05 12.13 2.77
CA ALA A 170 19.27 12.26 1.54
C ALA A 170 19.39 13.65 0.90
N LEU A 171 19.67 13.67 -0.40
CA LEU A 171 19.50 14.86 -1.23
C LEU A 171 18.00 15.10 -1.54
N VAL A 172 17.67 16.33 -1.90
CA VAL A 172 16.35 16.70 -2.40
C VAL A 172 16.15 16.04 -3.77
N PRO A 173 15.25 15.05 -3.93
CA PRO A 173 14.92 14.51 -5.26
C PRO A 173 14.34 15.59 -6.17
N CYS A 174 14.52 15.45 -7.48
CA CYS A 174 13.79 16.27 -8.44
C CYS A 174 12.30 15.91 -8.43
N MET A 175 11.43 16.88 -8.76
CA MET A 175 9.98 16.67 -8.72
C MET A 175 9.48 15.54 -9.63
N ARG A 176 10.19 15.25 -10.72
CA ARG A 176 9.87 14.11 -11.60
C ARG A 176 9.95 12.78 -10.84
N HIS A 177 11.03 12.56 -10.07
CA HIS A 177 11.18 11.34 -9.26
C HIS A 177 10.12 11.25 -8.17
N VAL A 178 9.78 12.38 -7.52
CA VAL A 178 8.71 12.40 -6.50
C VAL A 178 7.36 12.04 -7.12
N ARG A 179 7.02 12.62 -8.29
CA ARG A 179 5.77 12.28 -9.00
C ARG A 179 5.72 10.81 -9.39
N ARG A 180 6.83 10.25 -9.87
CA ARG A 180 6.91 8.83 -10.20
C ARG A 180 6.71 7.95 -8.96
N PHE A 181 7.34 8.29 -7.83
CA PHE A 181 7.12 7.61 -6.56
C PHE A 181 5.66 7.67 -6.10
N VAL A 182 5.01 8.83 -6.25
CA VAL A 182 3.57 8.98 -5.94
C VAL A 182 2.71 8.08 -6.83
N ALA A 183 2.97 8.06 -8.14
CA ALA A 183 2.27 7.20 -9.08
C ALA A 183 2.44 5.72 -8.71
N PHE A 184 3.67 5.31 -8.38
CA PHE A 184 3.95 3.96 -7.88
C PHE A 184 3.16 3.62 -6.61
N GLY A 185 3.11 4.53 -5.63
CA GLY A 185 2.32 4.35 -4.43
C GLY A 185 0.83 4.17 -4.70
N MET A 186 0.29 4.79 -5.75
CA MET A 186 -1.09 4.56 -6.21
C MET A 186 -1.24 3.20 -6.90
N GLU A 187 -0.25 2.78 -7.70
CA GLU A 187 -0.24 1.48 -8.41
C GLU A 187 -0.28 0.28 -7.44
N ILE A 188 0.49 0.34 -6.35
CA ILE A 188 0.59 -0.77 -5.37
C ILE A 188 -0.13 -0.49 -4.05
N GLY A 189 -0.90 0.59 -3.97
CA GLY A 189 -1.51 1.08 -2.73
C GLY A 189 -2.30 0.01 -1.99
N GLU A 190 -3.13 -0.74 -2.70
CA GLU A 190 -3.93 -1.80 -2.10
C GLU A 190 -3.10 -2.94 -1.51
N LEU A 191 -1.98 -3.29 -2.14
CA LEU A 191 -1.07 -4.30 -1.60
C LEU A 191 -0.37 -3.79 -0.34
N MET A 192 0.07 -2.52 -0.34
CA MET A 192 0.65 -1.88 0.83
C MET A 192 -0.33 -1.84 2.01
N ASP A 193 -1.59 -1.52 1.74
CA ASP A 193 -2.68 -1.47 2.74
C ASP A 193 -2.89 -2.82 3.45
N ILE A 194 -2.58 -3.92 2.76
CA ILE A 194 -2.72 -5.29 3.25
C ILE A 194 -1.48 -5.72 4.04
N VAL A 195 -0.25 -5.35 3.60
CA VAL A 195 0.99 -5.89 4.19
C VAL A 195 1.66 -4.96 5.19
N VAL A 196 1.63 -3.64 4.98
CA VAL A 196 2.42 -2.69 5.78
C VAL A 196 1.76 -2.47 7.14
N ARG A 197 2.57 -2.45 8.21
CA ARG A 197 2.12 -2.23 9.58
C ARG A 197 2.78 -1.06 10.29
N GLY A 198 3.89 -0.57 9.77
CA GLY A 198 4.54 0.62 10.30
C GLY A 198 5.66 1.10 9.41
N HIS A 199 5.88 2.42 9.41
CA HIS A 199 6.99 3.05 8.71
C HIS A 199 7.64 4.11 9.59
N ALA A 200 8.96 4.01 9.80
CA ALA A 200 9.73 5.03 10.47
C ALA A 200 10.78 5.61 9.53
N MET A 201 10.76 6.93 9.36
CA MET A 201 11.80 7.67 8.65
C MET A 201 12.78 8.26 9.66
N ILE A 202 14.06 7.88 9.58
CA ILE A 202 15.12 8.49 10.37
C ILE A 202 15.59 9.73 9.62
N PHE A 203 15.20 10.90 10.12
CA PHE A 203 15.48 12.16 9.46
C PHE A 203 15.57 13.29 10.48
N LYS A 204 16.73 13.97 10.52
CA LYS A 204 16.95 15.19 11.32
C LYS A 204 17.17 16.36 10.36
N PRO A 205 16.14 17.18 10.07
CA PRO A 205 16.28 18.28 9.12
C PRO A 205 17.35 19.26 9.61
N LYS A 206 18.34 19.53 8.75
CA LYS A 206 19.39 20.53 8.99
C LYS A 206 19.49 21.46 7.78
N GLY A 207 19.52 22.76 8.05
CA GLY A 207 19.63 23.79 7.00
C GLY A 207 18.46 23.82 6.02
N ILE A 208 18.64 24.57 4.93
CA ILE A 208 17.60 24.80 3.91
C ILE A 208 17.22 23.48 3.22
N THR A 209 18.21 22.69 2.81
CA THR A 209 18.02 21.40 2.12
C THR A 209 17.24 20.41 2.99
N GLY A 210 17.56 20.31 4.29
CA GLY A 210 16.83 19.43 5.20
C GLY A 210 15.36 19.83 5.36
N HIS A 211 15.06 21.12 5.45
CA HIS A 211 13.68 21.61 5.50
C HIS A 211 12.93 21.43 4.17
N ALA A 212 13.62 21.51 3.03
CA ALA A 212 13.05 21.19 1.72
C ALA A 212 12.66 19.70 1.63
N CYS A 213 13.55 18.78 2.03
CA CYS A 213 13.25 17.34 2.14
C CYS A 213 12.05 17.08 3.05
N LEU A 214 12.00 17.68 4.25
CA LEU A 214 10.85 17.54 5.15
C LEU A 214 9.55 18.02 4.50
N SER A 215 9.60 19.13 3.76
CA SER A 215 8.42 19.68 3.09
C SER A 215 7.91 18.76 1.99
N MET A 216 8.81 18.10 1.25
CA MET A 216 8.45 17.09 0.26
C MET A 216 7.86 15.84 0.90
N ILE A 217 8.46 15.31 1.98
CA ILE A 217 7.91 14.17 2.71
C ILE A 217 6.47 14.48 3.16
N LYS A 218 6.25 15.63 3.79
CA LYS A 218 4.91 16.06 4.22
C LYS A 218 3.95 16.27 3.04
N TRP A 219 4.45 16.68 1.88
CA TRP A 219 3.63 16.82 0.68
C TRP A 219 3.22 15.45 0.14
N VAL A 220 4.14 14.50 0.05
CA VAL A 220 3.85 13.10 -0.34
C VAL A 220 2.86 12.48 0.63
N GLN A 221 3.04 12.62 1.94
CA GLN A 221 2.11 12.12 2.97
C GLN A 221 0.69 12.72 2.85
N ARG A 222 0.54 13.93 2.30
CA ARG A 222 -0.79 14.51 2.04
C ARG A 222 -1.43 13.93 0.79
N LEU A 223 -0.63 13.64 -0.23
CA LEU A 223 -1.11 13.03 -1.49
C LEU A 223 -1.42 11.55 -1.33
N LEU A 224 -0.61 10.86 -0.54
CA LEU A 224 -0.74 9.45 -0.19
C LEU A 224 -0.80 9.33 1.33
N PRO A 225 -1.95 9.62 1.96
CA PRO A 225 -2.12 9.44 3.39
C PRO A 225 -1.78 7.99 3.76
N ALA A 226 -0.73 7.80 4.54
CA ALA A 226 -0.39 6.48 5.02
C ALA A 226 -1.52 5.97 5.91
N HIS A 227 -2.01 4.78 5.58
CA HIS A 227 -3.02 4.09 6.37
C HIS A 227 -2.42 3.28 7.51
N ASN A 228 -1.11 3.35 7.65
CA ASN A 228 -0.32 2.65 8.66
C ASN A 228 0.31 3.72 9.56
N PRO A 229 0.62 3.39 10.83
CA PRO A 229 1.40 4.27 11.68
C PRO A 229 2.71 4.67 10.99
N GLU A 230 2.92 5.97 10.83
CA GLU A 230 4.11 6.55 10.23
C GLU A 230 4.72 7.58 11.19
N THR A 231 6.06 7.63 11.26
CA THR A 231 6.77 8.63 12.06
C THR A 231 8.01 9.15 11.34
N ILE A 232 8.41 10.37 11.71
CA ILE A 232 9.73 10.93 11.39
C ILE A 232 10.50 11.02 12.71
N ALA A 233 11.49 10.15 12.88
CA ALA A 233 12.33 10.08 14.05
C ALA A 233 13.68 10.77 13.80
N PRO A 234 14.26 11.47 14.78
CA PRO A 234 15.57 12.12 14.64
C PRO A 234 16.74 11.11 14.64
N CYS A 235 16.55 9.90 15.18
CA CYS A 235 17.59 8.86 15.29
C CYS A 235 17.01 7.45 15.16
N VAL A 236 17.92 6.46 15.03
CA VAL A 236 17.59 5.04 14.85
C VAL A 236 16.86 4.47 16.07
N GLU A 237 17.23 4.89 17.28
CA GLU A 237 16.66 4.38 18.52
C GLU A 237 15.19 4.78 18.67
N GLU A 238 14.83 6.02 18.33
CA GLU A 238 13.46 6.49 18.34
C GLU A 238 12.62 5.83 17.24
N ALA A 239 13.20 5.63 16.05
CA ALA A 239 12.56 4.87 14.98
C ALA A 239 12.26 3.44 15.42
N ASN A 240 13.23 2.73 15.99
CA ASN A 240 13.05 1.36 16.48
C ASN A 240 12.04 1.30 17.63
N ARG A 241 12.04 2.27 18.54
CA ARG A 241 11.03 2.33 19.62
C ARG A 241 9.62 2.49 19.06
N PHE A 242 9.43 3.34 18.06
CA PHE A 242 8.14 3.51 17.39
C PHE A 242 7.71 2.22 16.68
N LEU A 243 8.61 1.61 15.90
CA LEU A 243 8.31 0.39 15.17
C LEU A 243 8.01 -0.79 16.11
N ALA A 244 8.70 -0.89 17.25
CA ALA A 244 8.41 -1.89 18.28
C ALA A 244 7.05 -1.66 18.95
N GLN A 245 6.56 -0.42 19.05
CA GLN A 245 5.20 -0.16 19.52
C GLN A 245 4.15 -0.55 18.48
N ALA A 246 4.43 -0.33 17.19
CA ALA A 246 3.55 -0.71 16.10
C ALA A 246 3.52 -2.23 15.88
N HIS A 247 4.65 -2.91 16.07
CA HIS A 247 4.80 -4.36 15.86
C HIS A 247 5.82 -4.99 16.85
N PRO A 248 5.41 -5.30 18.10
CA PRO A 248 6.32 -5.75 19.15
C PRO A 248 7.18 -6.96 18.77
N LYS A 249 6.56 -7.96 18.13
CA LYS A 249 7.22 -9.21 17.71
C LYS A 249 8.43 -9.00 16.81
N ALA A 250 8.45 -7.92 16.04
CA ALA A 250 9.55 -7.65 15.09
C ALA A 250 10.88 -7.30 15.80
N PHE A 251 10.83 -6.94 17.09
CA PHE A 251 11.98 -6.40 17.82
C PHE A 251 12.30 -7.13 19.14
N GLU A 252 11.59 -8.21 19.49
CA GLU A 252 11.78 -8.96 20.75
C GLU A 252 13.16 -9.62 20.87
N ASP A 253 13.85 -9.91 19.76
CA ASP A 253 15.13 -10.64 19.79
C ASP A 253 16.37 -9.80 20.17
N GLY A 254 16.26 -8.47 20.31
CA GLY A 254 17.35 -7.59 20.77
C GLY A 254 18.66 -7.58 19.96
N LYS A 255 18.81 -8.46 18.95
CA LYS A 255 20.00 -8.64 18.12
C LYS A 255 19.92 -7.96 16.76
N HIS A 256 18.87 -7.17 16.52
CA HIS A 256 18.67 -6.42 15.28
C HIS A 256 19.44 -5.09 15.28
N VAL A 257 20.76 -5.19 15.32
CA VAL A 257 21.60 -4.18 14.67
C VAL A 257 21.87 -4.74 13.29
N ALA A 258 21.41 -4.06 12.24
CA ALA A 258 21.66 -4.48 10.86
C ALA A 258 23.18 -4.78 10.70
N PRO A 259 23.57 -6.02 10.34
CA PRO A 259 24.98 -6.37 10.19
C PRO A 259 25.52 -5.61 8.98
N GLY A 260 26.15 -4.46 9.21
CA GLY A 260 26.65 -3.57 8.16
C GLY A 260 26.50 -2.08 8.45
N ILE A 261 25.63 -1.68 9.37
CA ILE A 261 25.72 -0.37 10.01
C ILE A 261 26.64 -0.55 11.22
N VAL A 262 27.92 -0.79 10.97
CA VAL A 262 28.92 -0.64 12.02
C VAL A 262 28.90 0.85 12.36
N PRO A 263 28.56 1.26 13.59
CA PRO A 263 28.93 2.59 14.02
C PRO A 263 30.46 2.59 13.99
N GLY A 264 31.04 3.12 12.90
CA GLY A 264 32.43 3.54 12.94
C GLY A 264 32.59 4.32 14.24
N LYS A 265 33.66 4.05 15.00
CA LYS A 265 33.94 4.65 16.32
C LYS A 265 33.87 6.18 16.26
N VAL A 266 32.65 6.71 16.25
CA VAL A 266 32.30 8.05 16.63
C VAL A 266 31.92 7.85 18.08
N GLN A 267 32.72 8.42 18.98
CA GLN A 267 32.26 8.71 20.33
C GLN A 267 31.07 9.69 20.21
N SER A 268 29.92 9.17 19.81
CA SER A 268 28.67 9.90 19.77
C SER A 268 28.09 9.78 21.17
N ILE A 269 28.43 10.77 21.98
CA ILE A 269 27.71 11.07 23.20
C ILE A 269 26.33 11.58 22.76
N CYS A 270 25.44 10.66 22.41
CA CYS A 270 24.01 10.91 22.44
C CYS A 270 23.54 10.38 23.79
N ARG A 271 23.70 11.17 24.86
CA ARG A 271 22.95 10.88 26.09
C ARG A 271 21.47 11.04 25.72
N ALA A 272 20.62 10.11 26.15
CA ALA A 272 19.17 10.21 25.99
C ALA A 272 18.56 11.52 26.57
N LYS A 273 19.35 12.33 27.30
CA LYS A 273 18.99 13.67 27.75
C LYS A 273 19.08 14.75 26.65
N ASP A 274 19.82 14.53 25.56
CA ASP A 274 20.04 15.53 24.51
C ASP A 274 18.98 15.50 23.40
N CYS A 275 17.98 14.61 23.51
CA CYS A 275 16.77 14.62 22.67
C CYS A 275 15.64 15.47 23.27
N GLN A 276 15.85 16.18 24.39
CA GLN A 276 14.84 17.09 24.93
C GLN A 276 14.72 18.37 24.08
N GLU A 277 13.46 18.71 23.79
CA GLU A 277 12.94 19.79 22.95
C GLU A 277 13.81 21.06 22.88
N ALA A 278 14.37 21.31 21.70
CA ALA A 278 14.76 22.67 21.32
C ALA A 278 13.49 23.45 20.95
N HIS A 279 12.95 24.22 21.90
CA HIS A 279 11.99 25.28 21.60
C HIS A 279 12.63 26.30 20.63
N PRO A 280 11.99 26.68 19.51
CA PRO A 280 12.48 27.76 18.68
C PRO A 280 12.24 29.09 19.40
N LYS A 281 13.32 29.72 19.89
CA LYS A 281 13.27 31.13 20.28
C LYS A 281 13.01 31.97 19.02
N ALA A 282 12.02 32.84 19.12
CA ALA A 282 11.69 33.86 18.12
C ALA A 282 12.94 34.69 17.77
N PHE A 283 13.17 34.85 16.48
CA PHE A 283 14.18 35.70 15.90
C PHE A 283 13.57 37.10 15.78
N GLU A 284 13.79 37.95 16.78
CA GLU A 284 13.53 39.40 16.68
C GLU A 284 14.86 40.16 16.66
N ASP A 285 14.99 40.95 15.59
CA ASP A 285 15.75 42.18 15.37
C ASP A 285 17.07 42.44 16.11
N GLY A 286 18.14 42.51 15.33
CA GLY A 286 19.41 43.11 15.71
C GLY A 286 20.17 43.64 14.49
N LYS A 287 19.86 44.88 14.10
CA LYS A 287 20.60 45.66 13.10
C LYS A 287 22.03 45.91 13.56
N HIS A 288 23.03 45.37 12.85
CA HIS A 288 24.35 46.00 12.75
C HIS A 288 24.89 45.87 11.33
N ALA A 289 25.20 47.03 10.74
CA ALA A 289 25.80 47.16 9.42
C ALA A 289 27.33 47.09 9.52
N ALA A 290 27.94 46.35 8.60
CA ALA A 290 29.31 46.56 8.13
C ALA A 290 29.42 46.07 6.67
N PRO A 291 30.29 46.65 5.83
CA PRO A 291 30.09 46.68 4.38
C PRO A 291 30.85 45.60 3.62
N GLY A 292 30.28 45.21 2.48
CA GLY A 292 31.04 44.91 1.27
C GLY A 292 31.32 43.45 0.95
N ILE A 293 30.33 42.71 0.46
CA ILE A 293 30.52 41.63 -0.53
C ILE A 293 29.33 41.65 -1.50
N ALA A 294 29.62 41.60 -2.81
CA ALA A 294 28.64 41.71 -3.90
C ALA A 294 27.60 40.55 -3.88
N PRO A 295 26.33 40.81 -4.26
CA PRO A 295 25.29 39.78 -4.22
C PRO A 295 25.36 38.88 -5.46
N GLY A 296 25.71 37.62 -5.25
CA GLY A 296 25.24 36.53 -6.12
C GLY A 296 23.74 36.33 -5.89
N LYS A 297 22.97 36.18 -6.98
CA LYS A 297 21.52 35.95 -6.95
C LYS A 297 21.17 34.75 -6.08
N VAL A 298 20.62 35.00 -4.89
CA VAL A 298 19.90 34.00 -4.10
C VAL A 298 18.46 34.00 -4.57
N GLN A 299 18.05 32.97 -5.30
CA GLN A 299 16.64 32.73 -5.64
C GLN A 299 15.84 32.52 -4.35
N SER A 300 14.73 33.23 -4.24
CA SER A 300 13.97 33.32 -2.99
C SER A 300 13.10 32.07 -2.78
N VAL A 301 12.98 31.65 -1.51
CA VAL A 301 12.18 30.51 -1.03
C VAL A 301 10.68 30.60 -1.41
N ARG A 302 10.18 31.75 -1.89
CA ARG A 302 8.80 31.87 -2.40
C ARG A 302 8.59 31.11 -3.71
N GLU A 303 9.56 31.10 -4.62
CA GLU A 303 9.40 30.45 -5.94
C GLU A 303 9.17 28.94 -5.83
N VAL A 304 9.83 28.26 -4.89
CA VAL A 304 9.63 26.80 -4.67
C VAL A 304 8.22 26.50 -4.18
N LYS A 305 7.63 27.39 -3.37
CA LYS A 305 6.28 27.18 -2.82
C LYS A 305 5.20 27.39 -3.89
N ASP A 306 5.41 28.35 -4.78
CA ASP A 306 4.47 28.69 -5.85
C ASP A 306 4.53 27.67 -6.99
N CYS A 307 5.73 27.16 -7.35
CA CYS A 307 5.87 26.05 -8.31
C CYS A 307 5.19 24.76 -7.82
N LEU A 308 5.21 24.47 -6.51
CA LEU A 308 4.57 23.28 -5.94
C LEU A 308 3.03 23.37 -5.88
N ALA A 309 2.47 24.58 -5.89
CA ALA A 309 1.03 24.80 -5.79
C ALA A 309 0.30 24.75 -7.15
N GLU A 310 0.91 25.29 -8.22
CA GLU A 310 0.26 25.36 -9.54
C GLU A 310 0.22 24.00 -10.28
N GLU A 311 1.15 23.07 -10.01
CA GLU A 311 1.24 21.82 -10.78
C GLU A 311 0.42 20.63 -10.20
N ALA A 312 -0.15 20.76 -9.00
CA ALA A 312 -0.80 19.62 -8.32
C ALA A 312 -2.23 19.31 -8.82
N SER A 313 -2.94 20.29 -9.37
CA SER A 313 -4.38 20.16 -9.68
C SER A 313 -4.74 19.39 -10.97
N PRO A 314 -4.02 19.50 -12.11
CA PRO A 314 -4.41 18.79 -13.33
C PRO A 314 -3.93 17.32 -13.38
N PHE A 315 -2.95 16.94 -12.56
CA PHE A 315 -2.30 15.62 -12.67
C PHE A 315 -3.09 14.47 -12.01
N LEU A 316 -3.75 14.71 -10.87
CA LEU A 316 -4.59 13.69 -10.21
C LEU A 316 -5.75 13.20 -11.07
N ALA A 317 -6.14 13.95 -12.11
CA ALA A 317 -7.16 13.55 -13.07
C ALA A 317 -6.65 12.59 -14.16
N GLN A 318 -5.33 12.47 -14.36
CA GLN A 318 -4.73 11.68 -15.45
C GLN A 318 -4.09 10.36 -15.02
N ALA A 319 -3.89 10.13 -13.72
CA ALA A 319 -3.34 8.88 -13.18
C ALA A 319 -4.37 7.73 -13.12
N ARG A 320 -5.03 7.42 -14.24
CA ARG A 320 -5.70 6.12 -14.41
C ARG A 320 -4.64 5.10 -14.87
N PRO A 321 -4.53 3.92 -14.25
CA PRO A 321 -3.58 2.91 -14.69
C PRO A 321 -3.92 2.49 -16.13
N LYS A 322 -2.97 2.68 -17.06
CA LYS A 322 -2.99 2.01 -18.35
C LYS A 322 -2.65 0.54 -18.08
N ALA A 323 -3.45 -0.37 -18.61
CA ALA A 323 -3.10 -1.78 -18.65
C ALA A 323 -1.75 -1.92 -19.36
N PHE A 324 -0.86 -2.73 -18.79
CA PHE A 324 0.41 -3.09 -19.39
C PHE A 324 0.08 -4.00 -20.58
N GLU A 325 0.16 -3.48 -21.80
CA GLU A 325 0.08 -4.29 -23.02
C GLU A 325 1.48 -4.87 -23.26
N ASP A 326 1.59 -6.20 -23.26
CA ASP A 326 2.80 -6.90 -23.65
C ASP A 326 3.08 -6.66 -25.13
N ASP A 327 4.17 -5.94 -25.41
CA ASP A 327 4.65 -5.67 -26.76
C ASP A 327 5.39 -6.91 -27.30
N GLU A 328 4.69 -7.75 -28.08
CA GLU A 328 5.30 -8.79 -28.90
C GLU A 328 6.12 -8.14 -30.03
N HIS A 329 7.42 -7.97 -29.82
CA HIS A 329 8.33 -7.63 -30.92
C HIS A 329 8.92 -8.89 -31.55
N GLY A 330 8.45 -9.17 -32.77
CA GLY A 330 8.95 -10.23 -33.63
C GLY A 330 10.41 -10.03 -34.05
N ALA A 331 11.17 -11.12 -34.04
CA ALA A 331 12.51 -11.19 -34.61
C ALA A 331 12.45 -11.70 -36.08
N PRO A 332 13.27 -11.17 -37.00
CA PRO A 332 13.43 -11.73 -38.33
C PRO A 332 14.49 -12.86 -38.32
N GLY A 333 14.20 -13.97 -38.98
CA GLY A 333 15.12 -15.10 -39.13
C GLY A 333 15.92 -15.09 -40.43
N VAL A 334 17.07 -15.79 -40.46
CA VAL A 334 17.65 -16.54 -41.61
C VAL A 334 18.62 -17.67 -41.12
N VAL A 335 18.18 -18.95 -41.21
CA VAL A 335 18.72 -20.23 -41.79
C VAL A 335 20.24 -20.44 -42.07
N PRO A 336 20.82 -21.68 -42.25
CA PRO A 336 20.77 -22.97 -41.52
C PRO A 336 22.18 -23.57 -41.18
N GLY A 337 22.24 -24.62 -40.33
CA GLY A 337 23.46 -25.44 -40.16
C GLY A 337 23.22 -26.84 -39.56
N ALA A 338 23.42 -27.84 -40.42
CA ALA A 338 23.73 -29.28 -40.23
C ALA A 338 23.47 -30.05 -38.90
N VAL A 339 22.90 -31.24 -39.11
CA VAL A 339 22.64 -32.39 -38.21
C VAL A 339 23.96 -33.10 -37.81
N PRO A 340 24.02 -33.82 -36.66
CA PRO A 340 23.98 -35.28 -36.71
C PRO A 340 22.99 -35.94 -35.73
N ARG A 341 22.53 -37.12 -36.15
CA ARG A 341 21.50 -37.98 -35.53
C ARG A 341 22.04 -38.85 -34.39
N SER A 342 21.12 -39.23 -33.49
CA SER A 342 20.86 -40.56 -32.89
C SER A 342 20.86 -40.61 -31.35
N PRO A 343 20.21 -41.61 -30.69
CA PRO A 343 19.17 -42.54 -31.17
C PRO A 343 17.87 -42.50 -30.34
N ARG A 344 16.80 -43.01 -30.97
CA ARG A 344 15.47 -43.25 -30.39
C ARG A 344 15.50 -44.37 -29.35
N VAL A 345 14.84 -44.15 -28.22
CA VAL A 345 14.31 -45.22 -27.36
C VAL A 345 12.80 -45.31 -27.60
N ALA A 346 12.34 -46.52 -27.90
CA ALA A 346 10.96 -46.87 -28.19
C ALA A 346 10.13 -46.95 -26.90
N ALA A 347 8.91 -46.42 -26.95
CA ALA A 347 7.87 -46.79 -26.00
C ALA A 347 6.55 -46.96 -26.77
N HIS A 348 6.02 -48.17 -26.66
CA HIS A 348 4.74 -48.63 -27.20
C HIS A 348 3.57 -47.88 -26.59
N HIS A 349 2.60 -47.46 -27.40
CA HIS A 349 1.20 -47.36 -26.97
C HIS A 349 0.25 -47.80 -28.09
N PRO A 350 -0.77 -48.63 -27.78
CA PRO A 350 -1.77 -49.06 -28.75
C PRO A 350 -2.89 -48.01 -28.88
N GLY A 351 -3.44 -47.89 -30.08
CA GLY A 351 -4.61 -47.05 -30.37
C GLY A 351 -5.89 -47.51 -29.65
N PRO A 352 -7.01 -46.76 -29.82
CA PRO A 352 -7.86 -47.16 -30.95
C PRO A 352 -8.62 -46.01 -31.67
N ARG A 353 -8.90 -46.35 -32.94
CA ARG A 353 -10.14 -46.16 -33.72
C ARG A 353 -10.68 -44.77 -34.06
N ARG A 354 -10.89 -44.68 -35.38
CA ARG A 354 -11.41 -43.64 -36.26
C ARG A 354 -12.90 -43.86 -36.52
N ALA A 355 -13.68 -42.78 -36.55
CA ALA A 355 -14.92 -42.59 -37.33
C ALA A 355 -15.09 -41.06 -37.48
N GLN A 356 -14.80 -40.40 -38.61
CA GLN A 356 -15.53 -40.32 -39.88
C GLN A 356 -17.02 -39.96 -39.78
N SER A 357 -17.32 -38.67 -39.90
CA SER A 357 -18.38 -38.07 -40.74
C SER A 357 -18.01 -36.58 -40.88
N ALA A 358 -17.72 -35.99 -42.05
CA ALA A 358 -18.49 -35.80 -43.28
C ALA A 358 -19.64 -34.77 -43.15
N GLY A 359 -19.50 -33.64 -43.86
CA GLY A 359 -20.50 -32.57 -44.00
C GLY A 359 -19.84 -31.19 -44.11
N SER A 360 -19.17 -30.87 -45.21
CA SER A 360 -19.69 -30.30 -46.47
C SER A 360 -19.96 -28.78 -46.43
N LEU A 361 -19.21 -28.12 -47.31
CA LEU A 361 -19.20 -26.72 -47.74
C LEU A 361 -20.54 -26.17 -48.27
N ARG A 362 -20.75 -24.86 -48.08
CA ARG A 362 -21.11 -23.81 -49.08
C ARG A 362 -21.17 -22.46 -48.33
N SER A 363 -20.32 -21.46 -48.63
CA SER A 363 -20.39 -20.51 -49.76
C SER A 363 -21.62 -19.59 -49.66
N SER A 364 -21.60 -18.26 -49.84
CA SER A 364 -20.62 -17.18 -49.99
C SER A 364 -21.46 -15.87 -50.07
N LYS A 365 -20.87 -14.71 -49.72
CA LYS A 365 -21.03 -13.40 -50.44
C LYS A 365 -22.43 -12.71 -50.43
N THR A 366 -22.64 -11.39 -50.43
CA THR A 366 -21.86 -10.13 -50.24
C THR A 366 -22.88 -8.96 -50.24
N ILE A 367 -22.43 -7.77 -49.78
CA ILE A 367 -22.72 -6.41 -50.32
C ILE A 367 -24.04 -5.69 -49.93
N ALA A 368 -23.82 -4.68 -49.07
CA ALA A 368 -24.11 -3.24 -49.18
C ALA A 368 -25.52 -2.65 -49.13
N SER A 369 -25.48 -1.35 -48.75
CA SER A 369 -26.42 -0.24 -48.93
C SER A 369 -27.35 0.03 -47.73
N ASP A 370 -27.63 1.25 -47.29
CA ASP A 370 -27.04 2.58 -47.43
C ASP A 370 -27.85 3.50 -46.49
N ALA A 371 -27.32 4.68 -46.18
CA ALA A 371 -28.01 5.91 -45.79
C ALA A 371 -29.12 5.89 -44.69
N SER A 372 -28.94 6.72 -43.65
CA SER A 372 -29.49 8.10 -43.69
C SER A 372 -29.36 8.84 -42.34
N LEU A 373 -28.91 10.09 -42.48
CA LEU A 373 -28.95 11.16 -41.49
C LEU A 373 -30.40 11.52 -41.14
N THR A 374 -30.65 11.89 -39.88
CA THR A 374 -31.36 13.14 -39.54
C THR A 374 -30.98 13.59 -38.13
N GLY A 375 -30.54 14.85 -38.03
CA GLY A 375 -30.35 15.53 -36.76
C GLY A 375 -31.65 16.18 -36.28
N VAL A 376 -31.82 16.25 -34.96
CA VAL A 376 -32.74 17.20 -34.32
C VAL A 376 -32.07 17.74 -33.06
N ARG A 377 -31.78 19.05 -33.09
CA ARG A 377 -31.53 19.89 -31.91
C ARG A 377 -32.86 20.09 -31.18
N SER A 378 -32.87 19.98 -29.86
CA SER A 378 -33.78 20.73 -28.99
C SER A 378 -33.21 20.81 -27.58
N GLY A 379 -32.98 22.03 -27.12
CA GLY A 379 -32.55 22.32 -25.76
C GLY A 379 -33.72 22.35 -24.78
N ALA A 380 -33.42 22.04 -23.52
CA ALA A 380 -34.19 22.53 -22.38
C ALA A 380 -33.31 22.46 -21.12
N SER A 381 -32.94 23.64 -20.63
CA SER A 381 -32.31 23.84 -19.32
C SER A 381 -33.30 23.44 -18.22
N ARG A 382 -33.01 22.36 -17.49
CA ARG A 382 -33.76 21.97 -16.27
C ARG A 382 -32.92 22.28 -15.04
N ARG A 383 -33.45 23.19 -14.22
CA ARG A 383 -33.02 23.50 -12.85
C ARG A 383 -32.96 22.22 -12.02
N THR A 384 -31.80 21.95 -11.43
CA THR A 384 -31.62 20.89 -10.43
C THR A 384 -32.15 21.36 -9.08
N ALA A 385 -33.17 20.67 -8.58
CA ALA A 385 -33.66 20.82 -7.22
C ALA A 385 -32.63 20.20 -6.25
N SER A 386 -32.18 21.00 -5.28
CA SER A 386 -31.34 20.56 -4.17
C SER A 386 -32.11 19.59 -3.27
N GLN A 387 -31.90 18.29 -3.47
CA GLN A 387 -32.36 17.27 -2.53
C GLN A 387 -31.37 17.21 -1.35
N ARG A 388 -31.86 17.58 -0.17
CA ARG A 388 -31.18 17.38 1.11
C ARG A 388 -30.91 15.88 1.30
N ARG A 389 -29.62 15.51 1.37
CA ARG A 389 -29.20 14.15 1.75
C ARG A 389 -29.73 13.82 3.16
N PRO A 390 -30.36 12.65 3.38
CA PRO A 390 -30.67 12.19 4.72
C PRO A 390 -29.36 11.90 5.47
N LYS A 391 -29.26 12.37 6.72
CA LYS A 391 -28.21 11.93 7.65
C LYS A 391 -28.41 10.44 7.89
N MET A 392 -27.57 9.60 7.29
CA MET A 392 -27.49 8.19 7.68
C MET A 392 -26.95 8.13 9.11
N GLY A 393 -27.82 7.77 10.06
CA GLY A 393 -27.39 7.38 11.40
C GLY A 393 -26.54 6.11 11.32
N SER A 394 -25.48 6.05 12.12
CA SER A 394 -24.69 4.83 12.32
C SER A 394 -25.59 3.71 12.81
N HIS A 395 -25.54 2.54 12.16
CA HIS A 395 -26.34 1.38 12.52
C HIS A 395 -25.91 0.86 13.91
N PRO A 396 -26.82 0.68 14.89
CA PRO A 396 -26.50 0.39 16.30
C PRO A 396 -25.80 -0.96 16.53
N ASP A 397 -25.86 -1.89 15.57
CA ASP A 397 -25.11 -3.16 15.65
C ASP A 397 -23.61 -3.04 15.29
N LEU A 398 -23.16 -1.87 14.81
CA LEU A 398 -21.76 -1.66 14.41
C LEU A 398 -20.84 -1.28 15.57
N GLU A 399 -21.39 -0.77 16.68
CA GLU A 399 -20.63 -0.47 17.91
C GLU A 399 -20.41 -1.72 18.77
N LYS A 400 -21.15 -2.81 18.51
CA LYS A 400 -21.02 -4.11 19.20
C LYS A 400 -19.94 -5.02 18.61
N LEU A 401 -19.20 -4.55 17.60
CA LEU A 401 -18.01 -5.19 17.00
C LEU A 401 -16.78 -5.23 17.93
N GLU A 402 -16.98 -4.93 19.21
CA GLU A 402 -15.93 -4.84 20.19
C GLU A 402 -15.36 -6.22 20.54
N VAL A 403 -14.08 -6.38 20.19
CA VAL A 403 -13.04 -7.21 20.84
C VAL A 403 -12.59 -8.50 20.12
N PRO A 404 -13.41 -9.42 19.56
CA PRO A 404 -12.87 -10.71 19.08
C PRO A 404 -11.92 -10.60 17.87
N VAL A 405 -12.25 -9.76 16.88
CA VAL A 405 -11.48 -9.67 15.63
C VAL A 405 -10.12 -9.00 15.85
N TRP A 406 -10.06 -8.01 16.75
CA TRP A 406 -8.84 -7.26 17.05
C TRP A 406 -7.82 -8.11 17.83
N VAL A 407 -8.31 -8.92 18.79
CA VAL A 407 -7.48 -9.81 19.61
C VAL A 407 -6.91 -10.97 18.79
N ALA A 408 -7.68 -11.53 17.85
CA ALA A 408 -7.19 -12.58 16.94
C ALA A 408 -6.07 -12.09 16.00
N MET A 409 -5.98 -10.78 15.76
CA MET A 409 -4.95 -10.13 14.93
C MET A 409 -3.78 -9.56 15.75
N GLY A 410 -3.69 -9.88 17.06
CA GLY A 410 -2.60 -9.42 17.92
C GLY A 410 -2.70 -7.96 18.38
N TYR A 411 -3.81 -7.26 18.10
CA TYR A 411 -4.02 -5.89 18.57
C TYR A 411 -4.67 -5.90 19.95
N THR A 412 -3.96 -5.37 20.96
CA THR A 412 -4.57 -5.08 22.26
C THR A 412 -5.31 -3.73 22.20
N SER A 413 -6.62 -3.76 22.40
CA SER A 413 -7.41 -2.54 22.59
C SER A 413 -7.04 -1.94 23.95
N ARG A 414 -6.19 -0.90 23.99
CA ARG A 414 -6.12 -0.03 25.17
C ARG A 414 -7.39 0.82 25.22
N ARG A 415 -8.42 0.28 25.88
CA ARG A 415 -9.43 1.15 26.51
C ARG A 415 -8.73 1.83 27.67
N THR A 416 -8.41 3.11 27.51
CA THR A 416 -8.19 3.99 28.66
C THR A 416 -9.49 3.94 29.46
N PRO A 417 -9.49 3.47 30.72
CA PRO A 417 -10.72 3.50 31.51
C PRO A 417 -11.22 4.94 31.56
N PRO A 418 -12.54 5.19 31.44
CA PRO A 418 -13.08 6.52 31.58
C PRO A 418 -12.61 7.06 32.93
N ALA A 419 -11.99 8.24 32.92
CA ALA A 419 -11.57 8.93 34.13
C ALA A 419 -12.77 8.99 35.09
N SER A 420 -12.69 8.25 36.19
CA SER A 420 -13.69 8.32 37.24
C SER A 420 -13.70 9.75 37.74
N LYS A 421 -14.80 10.45 37.52
CA LYS A 421 -15.05 11.74 38.17
C LYS A 421 -15.24 11.46 39.66
N GLY A 422 -14.14 11.49 40.40
CA GLY A 422 -14.17 11.50 41.86
C GLY A 422 -14.93 12.73 42.37
N PRO A 423 -15.66 12.61 43.48
CA PRO A 423 -16.51 13.68 43.98
C PRO A 423 -15.65 14.85 44.45
N LYS A 424 -16.05 16.07 44.06
CA LYS A 424 -15.54 17.31 44.63
C LYS A 424 -16.00 17.40 46.09
N GLY A 425 -15.07 17.39 47.04
CA GLY A 425 -15.40 17.53 48.45
C GLY A 425 -14.20 17.83 49.35
N CYS A 426 -14.12 19.11 49.74
CA CYS A 426 -13.59 19.65 50.99
C CYS A 426 -12.07 19.73 51.26
N ARG A 427 -11.71 20.93 51.72
CA ARG A 427 -10.44 21.37 52.30
C ARG A 427 -10.20 20.70 53.65
N GLU A 428 -8.96 20.30 53.96
CA GLU A 428 -8.06 20.93 54.95
C GLU A 428 -6.74 20.13 55.10
N PRO A 429 -5.68 20.74 55.67
CA PRO A 429 -4.29 20.29 55.52
C PRO A 429 -3.78 19.46 56.72
N MET A 430 -2.79 18.58 56.52
CA MET A 430 -1.77 18.24 57.53
C MET A 430 -0.63 17.34 56.98
N LEU A 431 0.60 17.83 57.15
CA LEU A 431 1.83 17.21 57.70
C LEU A 431 2.35 15.81 57.25
N CYS A 432 3.64 15.83 56.85
CA CYS A 432 4.77 14.91 57.14
C CYS A 432 4.68 13.39 56.97
N GLY A 433 5.71 12.81 56.33
CA GLY A 433 6.17 11.44 56.61
C GLY A 433 7.10 10.84 55.54
N CYS A 434 8.37 10.69 55.87
CA CYS A 434 9.44 10.06 55.08
C CYS A 434 9.21 8.57 54.79
N PHE A 435 9.62 8.10 53.62
CA PHE A 435 10.79 7.21 53.40
C PHE A 435 11.22 7.25 51.93
#